data_AF-M3E9P9-F1
#
_entry.id   AF-M3E9P9-F1
#
_cell.length_a   1.000
_cell.length_b   1.000
_cell.length_c   1.000
_cell.angle_alpha   90.00
_cell.angle_beta   90.00
_cell.angle_gamma   90.00
#
_symmetry.space_group_name_H-M   'P 1'
#
loop_
_entity.id
_entity.type
_entity.pdbx_description
1 polymer ?
#
loop_
_entity_poly.entity_id
_entity_poly.type
_entity_poly.pdbx_seq_one_letter_code
_entity_poly.pdbx_strand_id
1 'polypeptide(L)'
;MSRGSRVLTVMYVAVALWLAFCTVRTWGAVPAWTTLAMAAASLAPVLGVVRETVIADERRAVAVLREREGRRAAWRDAAAAAVARAEVEAACCERWWTSCATEHDPKCAHRTSWGTTA
;
A
#
# COMPACT_ATOMS: atom_id res chain seq x y z
N MET A 1 -10.81 -0.54 7.44
CA MET A 1 -12.20 -0.71 6.97
C MET A 1 -12.75 0.65 6.56
N SER A 2 -13.37 0.73 5.38
CA SER A 2 -14.06 1.94 4.94
C SER A 2 -15.30 2.20 5.80
N ARG A 3 -15.83 3.43 5.79
CA ARG A 3 -17.07 3.77 6.52
C ARG A 3 -18.25 2.90 6.05
N GLY A 4 -18.38 2.66 4.74
CA GLY A 4 -19.41 1.79 4.17
C GLY A 4 -19.29 0.33 4.60
N SER A 5 -18.06 -0.20 4.68
CA SER A 5 -17.77 -1.55 5.18
C SER A 5 -18.25 -1.74 6.62
N ARG A 6 -17.97 -0.77 7.50
CA ARG A 6 -18.46 -0.80 8.90
C ARG A 6 -19.98 -0.79 9.00
N VAL A 7 -20.64 0.06 8.21
CA VAL A 7 -22.12 0.14 8.19
C VAL A 7 -22.72 -1.19 7.73
N LEU A 8 -22.16 -1.81 6.68
CA LEU A 8 -22.59 -3.13 6.20
C LEU A 8 -22.38 -4.22 7.27
N THR A 9 -21.23 -4.23 7.95
CA THR A 9 -20.98 -5.17 9.06
C THR A 9 -22.01 -5.01 10.19
N VAL A 10 -22.29 -3.78 10.62
CA VAL A 10 -23.28 -3.51 11.66
C VAL A 10 -24.67 -3.97 11.22
N MET A 11 -25.06 -3.68 9.98
CA MET A 11 -26.34 -4.11 9.43
C MET A 11 -26.45 -5.64 9.38
N TYR A 12 -25.40 -6.34 8.95
CA TYR A 12 -25.37 -7.80 8.93
C TYR A 12 -25.49 -8.40 10.34
N VAL A 13 -24.75 -7.87 11.32
CA VAL A 13 -24.86 -8.31 12.71
C VAL A 13 -26.28 -8.07 13.25
N ALA A 14 -26.86 -6.91 12.98
CA ALA A 14 -28.23 -6.59 13.39
C ALA A 14 -29.26 -7.56 12.79
N VAL A 15 -29.16 -7.85 11.49
CA VAL A 15 -30.06 -8.80 10.82
C VAL A 15 -29.88 -10.22 11.34
N ALA A 16 -28.63 -10.66 11.57
CA ALA A 16 -28.35 -11.97 12.14
C ALA A 16 -28.97 -12.14 13.53
N LEU A 17 -28.78 -11.15 14.41
CA LEU A 17 -29.35 -11.13 15.76
C LEU A 17 -30.88 -11.09 15.73
N TRP A 18 -31.47 -10.32 14.82
CA TRP A 18 -32.91 -10.26 14.64
C TRP A 18 -33.49 -11.62 14.21
N LEU A 19 -32.87 -12.27 13.21
CA LEU A 19 -33.31 -13.59 12.76
C LEU A 19 -33.14 -14.66 13.85
N ALA A 20 -32.05 -14.61 14.61
CA ALA A 20 -31.82 -15.47 15.77
C ALA A 20 -32.89 -15.26 16.86
N PHE A 21 -33.26 -14.00 17.12
CA PHE A 21 -34.34 -13.67 18.04
C PHE A 21 -35.69 -14.21 17.55
N CYS A 22 -36.02 -14.02 16.26
CA CYS A 22 -37.26 -14.56 15.67
C CYS A 22 -37.32 -16.10 15.75
N THR A 23 -36.19 -16.79 15.56
CA THR A 23 -36.12 -18.26 15.67
C THR A 23 -36.45 -18.74 17.08
N VAL A 24 -35.85 -18.11 18.10
CA VAL A 24 -36.12 -18.46 19.50
C VAL A 24 -37.57 -18.15 19.88
N ARG A 25 -38.11 -17.00 19.44
CA ARG A 25 -39.46 -16.56 19.82
C ARG A 25 -40.58 -17.37 19.16
N THR A 26 -40.33 -17.93 17.99
CA THR A 26 -41.33 -18.69 17.23
C THR A 26 -41.21 -20.21 17.46
N TRP A 27 -40.22 -20.65 18.24
CA TRP A 27 -40.00 -22.05 18.55
C TRP A 27 -41.24 -22.70 19.18
N GLY A 28 -41.77 -23.74 18.53
CA GLY A 28 -42.98 -24.45 18.97
C GLY A 28 -44.31 -23.74 18.66
N ALA A 29 -44.29 -22.50 18.17
CA ALA A 29 -45.49 -21.75 17.79
C ALA A 29 -45.79 -21.81 16.28
N VAL A 30 -44.77 -22.01 15.44
CA VAL A 30 -44.87 -22.11 13.98
C VAL A 30 -44.30 -23.44 13.47
N PRO A 31 -44.64 -23.85 12.23
CA PRO A 31 -44.06 -25.03 11.60
C PRO A 31 -42.53 -24.99 11.62
N ALA A 32 -41.90 -26.10 12.03
CA ALA A 32 -40.45 -26.18 12.27
C ALA A 32 -39.58 -25.78 11.06
N TRP A 33 -40.09 -25.93 9.84
CA TRP A 33 -39.38 -25.54 8.63
C TRP A 33 -39.14 -24.01 8.56
N THR A 34 -40.05 -23.20 9.10
CA THR A 34 -39.92 -21.72 9.11
C THR A 34 -38.79 -21.28 10.06
N THR A 35 -38.73 -21.89 11.23
CA THR A 35 -37.65 -21.71 12.21
C THR A 35 -36.31 -22.15 11.62
N LEU A 36 -36.26 -23.32 10.95
CA LEU A 36 -35.06 -23.77 10.25
C LEU A 36 -34.63 -22.81 9.13
N ALA A 37 -35.58 -22.29 8.34
CA ALA A 37 -35.28 -21.34 7.26
C ALA A 37 -34.72 -20.01 7.80
N MET A 38 -35.25 -19.50 8.91
CA MET A 38 -34.71 -18.30 9.56
C MET A 38 -33.32 -18.53 10.15
N ALA A 39 -33.09 -19.71 10.75
CA ALA A 39 -31.76 -20.09 11.25
C ALA A 39 -30.75 -20.17 10.09
N ALA A 40 -31.12 -20.80 8.98
CA ALA A 40 -30.28 -20.86 7.78
C ALA A 40 -30.04 -19.45 7.19
N ALA A 41 -31.06 -18.60 7.13
CA ALA A 41 -30.94 -17.22 6.64
C ALA A 41 -29.99 -16.36 7.50
N SER A 42 -29.87 -16.65 8.80
CA SER A 42 -28.92 -15.96 9.69
C SER A 42 -27.44 -16.23 9.35
N LEU A 43 -27.14 -17.30 8.60
CA LEU A 43 -25.78 -17.60 8.15
C LEU A 43 -25.30 -16.63 7.05
N ALA A 44 -26.20 -16.15 6.19
CA ALA A 44 -25.86 -15.25 5.10
C ALA A 44 -25.17 -13.94 5.57
N PRO A 45 -25.68 -13.19 6.55
CA PRO A 45 -24.98 -12.02 7.08
C PRO A 45 -23.66 -12.37 7.76
N VAL A 46 -23.55 -13.52 8.44
CA VAL A 46 -22.29 -13.98 9.06
C VAL A 46 -21.22 -14.20 7.98
N LEU A 47 -21.58 -14.89 6.90
CA LEU A 47 -20.69 -15.07 5.74
C LEU A 47 -20.31 -13.73 5.11
N GLY A 48 -21.24 -12.77 5.06
CA GLY A 48 -20.98 -11.40 4.61
C GLY A 48 -19.91 -10.69 5.44
N VAL A 49 -19.96 -10.81 6.77
CA VAL A 49 -18.94 -10.24 7.67
C VAL A 49 -17.59 -10.92 7.46
N VAL A 50 -17.54 -12.26 7.40
CA VAL A 50 -16.29 -12.99 7.17
C VAL A 50 -15.66 -12.58 5.85
N ARG A 51 -16.44 -12.50 4.77
CA ARG A 51 -15.95 -12.05 3.46
C ARG A 51 -15.36 -10.65 3.52
N GLU A 52 -16.01 -9.72 4.21
CA GLU A 52 -15.51 -8.36 4.35
C GLU A 52 -14.19 -8.29 5.14
N THR A 53 -14.03 -9.15 6.16
CA THR A 53 -12.75 -9.25 6.90
C THR A 53 -11.62 -9.77 6.02
N VAL A 54 -11.87 -10.80 5.21
CA VAL A 54 -10.87 -11.36 4.27
C VAL A 54 -10.47 -10.31 3.22
N ILE A 55 -11.44 -9.61 2.63
CA ILE A 55 -11.17 -8.53 1.65
C ILE A 55 -10.35 -7.40 2.30
N ALA A 56 -10.63 -7.06 3.56
CA ALA A 56 -9.86 -6.06 4.27
C ALA A 56 -8.40 -6.51 4.51
N ASP A 57 -8.17 -7.80 4.78
CA ASP A 57 -6.83 -8.38 4.94
C ASP A 57 -6.04 -8.42 3.64
N GLU A 58 -6.66 -8.87 2.55
CA GLU A 58 -6.05 -8.87 1.22
C GLU A 58 -5.63 -7.45 0.80
N ARG A 59 -6.50 -6.45 1.00
CA ARG A 59 -6.18 -5.05 0.70
C ARG A 59 -5.01 -4.53 1.53
N ARG A 60 -4.92 -4.93 2.81
CA ARG A 60 -3.77 -4.58 3.67
C ARG A 60 -2.49 -5.23 3.17
N ALA A 61 -2.53 -6.50 2.80
CA ALA A 61 -1.37 -7.21 2.27
C ALA A 61 -0.86 -6.56 0.97
N VAL A 62 -1.77 -6.24 0.04
CA VAL A 62 -1.43 -5.55 -1.22
C VAL A 62 -0.85 -4.15 -0.96
N ALA A 63 -1.40 -3.40 -0.01
CA ALA A 63 -0.86 -2.07 0.34
C ALA A 63 0.58 -2.17 0.85
N VAL A 64 0.89 -3.16 1.69
CA VAL A 64 2.25 -3.39 2.20
C VAL A 64 3.22 -3.79 1.07
N LEU A 65 2.77 -4.63 0.14
CA LEU A 65 3.59 -5.00 -1.03
C LEU A 65 3.89 -3.79 -1.91
N ARG A 66 2.89 -2.98 -2.20
CA ARG A 66 3.08 -1.74 -2.99
C ARG A 66 4.00 -0.74 -2.30
N GLU A 67 3.92 -0.59 -0.99
CA GLU A 67 4.83 0.28 -0.25
C GLU A 67 6.28 -0.22 -0.36
N ARG A 68 6.50 -1.53 -0.23
CA ARG A 68 7.83 -2.14 -0.39
C ARG A 68 8.37 -1.96 -1.81
N GLU A 69 7.55 -2.16 -2.83
CA GLU A 69 7.91 -1.92 -4.23
C GLU A 69 8.25 -0.45 -4.48
N GLY A 70 7.45 0.47 -3.94
CA GLY A 70 7.71 1.91 -4.02
C GLY A 70 9.05 2.30 -3.40
N ARG A 71 9.39 1.76 -2.23
CA ARG A 71 10.71 1.99 -1.61
C ARG A 71 11.85 1.44 -2.46
N ARG A 72 11.69 0.26 -3.06
CA ARG A 72 12.70 -0.32 -3.96
C ARG A 72 12.85 0.49 -5.24
N ALA A 73 11.77 1.02 -5.80
CA ALA A 73 11.82 1.92 -6.95
C ALA A 73 12.57 3.20 -6.60
N ALA A 74 12.21 3.87 -5.50
CA ALA A 74 12.89 5.08 -5.04
C ALA A 74 14.40 4.86 -4.79
N TRP A 75 14.78 3.71 -4.23
CA TRP A 75 16.20 3.38 -4.05
C TRP A 75 16.92 3.20 -5.40
N ARG A 76 16.29 2.55 -6.38
CA ARG A 76 16.85 2.41 -7.74
C ARG A 76 17.01 3.76 -8.42
N ASP A 77 16.04 4.64 -8.28
CA ASP A 77 16.10 5.99 -8.86
C ASP A 77 17.23 6.81 -8.22
N ALA A 78 17.40 6.71 -6.90
CA ALA A 78 18.51 7.35 -6.20
C ALA A 78 19.88 6.79 -6.63
N ALA A 79 19.99 5.46 -6.80
CA ALA A 79 21.20 4.83 -7.28
C ALA A 79 21.53 5.25 -8.72
N ALA A 80 20.53 5.31 -9.61
CA ALA A 80 20.69 5.77 -10.98
C ALA A 80 21.12 7.25 -11.04
N ALA A 81 20.53 8.11 -10.20
CA ALA A 81 20.93 9.51 -10.08
C ALA A 81 22.36 9.68 -9.58
N ALA A 82 22.81 8.83 -8.64
CA ALA A 82 24.18 8.84 -8.13
C ALA A 82 25.18 8.44 -9.22
N VAL A 83 24.88 7.39 -10.00
CA VAL A 83 25.72 6.97 -11.14
C VAL A 83 25.77 8.07 -12.20
N ALA A 84 24.61 8.61 -12.61
CA ALA A 84 24.57 9.68 -13.60
C ALA A 84 25.38 10.91 -13.17
N ARG A 85 25.33 11.27 -11.87
CA ARG A 85 26.14 12.36 -11.33
C ARG A 85 27.64 12.05 -11.39
N ALA A 86 28.05 10.84 -11.02
CA ALA A 86 29.46 10.44 -11.07
C ALA A 86 30.01 10.48 -12.50
N GLU A 87 29.24 10.02 -13.49
CA GLU A 87 29.63 10.07 -14.90
C GLU A 87 29.77 11.52 -15.41
N VAL A 88 28.87 12.42 -15.01
CA VAL A 88 28.96 13.85 -15.35
C VAL A 88 30.21 14.50 -14.72
N GLU A 89 30.49 14.18 -13.45
CA GLU A 89 31.69 14.68 -12.76
C GLU A 89 32.97 14.15 -13.41
N ALA A 90 33.02 12.88 -13.82
CA ALA A 90 34.14 12.28 -14.54
C ALA A 90 34.38 12.95 -15.90
N ALA A 91 33.31 13.13 -16.71
CA ALA A 91 33.41 13.79 -18.00
C ALA A 91 33.90 15.25 -17.90
N CYS A 92 33.53 15.96 -16.84
CA CYS A 92 34.07 17.29 -16.55
C CYS A 92 35.59 17.27 -16.32
N CYS A 93 36.07 16.33 -15.49
CA CYS A 93 37.50 16.20 -15.21
C CYS A 93 38.29 15.78 -16.46
N GLU A 94 37.73 14.92 -17.30
CA GLU A 94 38.35 14.51 -18.55
C GLU A 94 38.45 15.67 -19.56
N ARG A 95 37.42 16.52 -19.65
CA ARG A 95 37.46 17.75 -20.45
C ARG A 95 38.49 18.77 -19.93
N TRP A 96 38.67 18.87 -18.63
CA TRP A 96 39.73 19.72 -18.05
C TRP A 96 41.12 19.23 -18.40
N TRP A 97 41.37 17.92 -18.28
CA TRP A 97 42.65 17.33 -18.64
C TRP A 97 42.96 17.52 -20.13
N THR A 98 41.99 17.24 -21.00
CA THR A 98 42.16 17.36 -22.46
C THR A 98 42.26 18.80 -22.95
N SER A 99 41.73 19.77 -22.20
CA SER A 99 41.85 21.21 -22.49
C SER A 99 43.09 21.86 -21.89
N CYS A 100 44.10 21.08 -21.48
CA CYS A 100 45.31 21.59 -20.83
C CYS A 100 44.99 22.50 -19.63
N ALA A 101 44.06 22.06 -18.79
CA ALA A 101 43.60 22.74 -17.59
C ALA A 101 42.84 24.07 -17.77
N THR A 102 42.33 24.36 -18.98
CA THR A 102 41.64 25.63 -19.27
C THR A 102 40.13 25.59 -19.05
N GLU A 103 39.48 24.43 -19.23
CA GLU A 103 38.03 24.28 -19.07
C GLU A 103 37.68 23.30 -17.94
N HIS A 104 37.27 23.81 -16.78
CA HIS A 104 36.73 22.99 -15.68
C HIS A 104 35.49 23.65 -15.11
N ASP A 105 34.43 22.86 -14.87
CA ASP A 105 33.22 23.37 -14.25
C ASP A 105 33.56 23.97 -12.86
N PRO A 106 33.22 25.24 -12.60
CA PRO A 106 33.48 25.88 -11.31
C PRO A 106 32.77 25.19 -10.14
N LYS A 107 31.74 24.37 -10.39
CA LYS A 107 30.98 23.61 -9.37
C LYS A 107 31.46 22.17 -9.18
N CYS A 108 32.46 21.72 -9.93
CA CYS A 108 32.99 20.36 -9.81
C CYS A 108 33.62 20.12 -8.43
N ALA A 109 33.25 19.01 -7.77
CA ALA A 109 33.76 18.66 -6.44
C ALA A 109 35.26 18.36 -6.42
N HIS A 110 35.84 17.90 -7.53
CA HIS A 110 37.27 17.63 -7.67
C HIS A 110 38.09 18.88 -7.98
N ARG A 111 37.47 20.07 -8.04
CA ARG A 111 38.18 21.33 -8.24
C ARG A 111 39.00 21.64 -6.99
N THR A 112 40.22 21.14 -6.94
CA THR A 112 41.23 21.63 -5.98
C THR A 112 41.57 23.07 -6.36
N SER A 113 41.42 24.02 -5.42
CA SER A 113 41.79 25.42 -5.61
C SER A 113 43.31 25.56 -5.67
N TRP A 114 43.93 25.06 -6.75
CA TRP A 114 45.33 25.32 -7.02
C TRP A 114 45.44 26.71 -7.64
N GLY A 115 45.91 27.65 -6.80
CA GLY A 115 46.79 28.75 -7.17
C GLY A 115 46.42 29.53 -8.42
N THR A 116 45.61 30.56 -8.23
CA THR A 116 45.87 31.87 -8.84
C THR A 116 47.28 32.31 -8.41
N THR A 117 48.32 31.87 -9.12
CA THR A 117 49.63 32.52 -9.04
C THR A 117 49.83 33.26 -10.34
N ALA A 118 49.78 34.59 -10.20
CA ALA A 118 50.07 35.61 -11.19
C ALA A 118 51.45 35.43 -11.85
#